data_AF-A0A1C5QK71-F1
#
_entry.id   AF-A0A1C5QK71-F1
#
_cell.length_a   1.000
_cell.length_b   1.000
_cell.length_c   1.000
_cell.angle_alpha   90.00
_cell.angle_beta   90.00
_cell.angle_gamma   90.00
#
_symmetry.space_group_name_H-M   'P 1'
#
loop_
_entity.id
_entity.type
_entity.pdbx_description
1 polymer ?
#
loop_
_entity_poly.entity_id
_entity_poly.type
_entity_poly.pdbx_seq_one_letter_code
_entity_poly.pdbx_strand_id
1 'polypeptide(L)' 'METKIYHCMNPEENPLPFWMKPAQAQAQPQKEPELDLVEQFKKNPDSFFPDFTVKPPKQFSK' A
#
# COMPACT_ATOMS: atom_id res chain seq x y z
N MET A 1 -21.07 6.32 -24.40
CA MET A 1 -20.72 5.92 -23.02
C MET A 1 -21.11 7.07 -22.12
N GLU A 2 -21.98 6.81 -21.14
CA GLU A 2 -22.51 7.84 -20.24
C GLU A 2 -21.66 7.84 -18.96
N THR A 3 -21.11 9.00 -18.58
CA THR A 3 -20.24 9.14 -17.40
C THR A 3 -21.11 9.28 -16.16
N LYS A 4 -20.98 8.35 -15.21
CA LYS A 4 -21.65 8.47 -13.91
C LYS A 4 -21.02 9.63 -13.12
N ILE A 5 -21.86 10.61 -12.75
CA ILE A 5 -21.47 11.68 -11.83
C ILE A 5 -21.71 11.16 -10.41
N TYR A 6 -20.66 11.20 -9.59
CA TYR A 6 -20.64 10.60 -8.27
C TYR A 6 -20.65 11.67 -7.18
N HIS A 7 -21.45 11.48 -6.14
CA HIS A 7 -21.50 12.40 -5.00
C HIS A 7 -20.52 11.95 -3.92
N CYS A 8 -19.37 12.62 -3.83
CA CYS A 8 -18.32 12.28 -2.87
C CYS A 8 -18.73 12.43 -1.39
N MET A 9 -19.81 13.18 -1.11
CA MET A 9 -20.37 13.36 0.23
C MET A 9 -21.49 12.38 0.56
N ASN A 10 -21.97 11.58 -0.40
CA ASN A 10 -23.00 10.58 -0.15
C ASN A 10 -22.33 9.30 0.41
N PRO A 11 -22.62 8.87 1.65
CA PRO A 11 -21.99 7.67 2.23
C PRO A 11 -22.40 6.35 1.56
N GLU A 12 -23.54 6.31 0.87
CA GLU A 12 -24.01 5.12 0.14
C GLU A 12 -23.22 4.92 -1.15
N GLU A 13 -22.88 6.03 -1.81
CA GLU A 13 -22.01 6.06 -2.98
C GLU A 13 -20.53 5.95 -2.55
N ASN A 14 -20.13 6.61 -1.45
CA ASN A 14 -18.77 6.69 -0.89
C ASN A 14 -18.63 6.06 0.50
N PRO A 15 -18.80 4.73 0.61
CA PRO A 15 -18.64 4.07 1.88
C PRO A 15 -17.17 4.10 2.32
N LEU A 16 -16.96 4.21 3.63
CA LEU A 16 -15.62 4.11 4.20
C LEU A 16 -14.97 2.79 3.81
N PRO A 17 -13.73 2.81 3.28
CA PRO A 17 -13.03 1.60 2.93
C PRO A 17 -12.73 0.79 4.18
N PHE A 18 -12.61 -0.53 4.00
CA PHE A 18 -12.49 -1.50 5.09
C PHE A 18 -11.39 -1.15 6.11
N TRP A 19 -10.23 -0.67 5.64
CA TRP A 19 -9.06 -0.33 6.47
C TRP A 19 -9.20 0.99 7.26
N MET A 20 -10.19 1.84 6.93
CA MET A 20 -10.54 3.03 7.73
C MET A 20 -11.58 2.73 8.79
N LYS A 21 -12.25 1.58 8.71
CA LYS A 21 -13.22 1.19 9.73
C LYS A 21 -12.45 0.89 11.02
N PRO A 22 -12.92 1.35 12.19
CA PRO A 22 -12.28 1.04 13.46
C PRO A 22 -12.09 -0.46 13.55
N ALA A 23 -10.85 -0.89 13.81
CA ALA A 23 -10.47 -2.29 13.78
C ALA A 23 -11.36 -3.09 14.74
N GLN A 24 -12.33 -3.84 14.20
CA GLN A 24 -12.89 -4.98 14.90
C GLN A 24 -11.80 -6.05 14.91
N ALA A 25 -10.91 -5.96 15.89
CA ALA A 25 -9.98 -6.98 16.36
C ALA A 25 -9.63 -8.07 15.31
N GLN A 26 -8.99 -7.70 14.22
CA GLN A 26 -8.36 -8.68 13.33
C GLN A 26 -7.01 -9.03 13.94
N ALA A 27 -6.82 -10.33 14.18
CA ALA A 27 -5.69 -10.93 14.87
C ALA A 27 -4.36 -10.26 14.49
N GLN A 28 -3.61 -9.85 15.51
CA GLN A 28 -2.29 -9.26 15.30
C GLN A 28 -1.40 -10.26 14.54
N PRO A 29 -0.83 -9.89 13.38
CA PRO A 29 0.23 -10.68 12.78
C PRO A 29 1.39 -10.74 13.78
N GLN A 30 1.91 -11.95 13.97
CA GLN A 30 3.00 -12.28 14.87
C GLN A 30 4.13 -11.26 14.76
N LYS A 31 4.43 -10.57 15.86
CA LYS A 31 5.46 -9.54 15.96
C LYS A 31 6.84 -10.15 15.67
N GLU A 32 7.30 -10.04 14.43
CA GLU A 32 8.71 -10.19 14.09
C GLU A 32 9.53 -9.16 14.88
N PRO A 33 10.80 -9.45 15.23
CA PRO A 33 11.59 -8.60 16.09
C PRO A 33 11.61 -7.16 15.54
N GLU A 34 11.26 -6.23 16.42
CA GLU A 34 11.05 -4.81 16.18
C GLU A 34 12.37 -4.15 15.78
N LEU A 35 12.81 -4.38 14.55
CA LEU A 35 13.71 -3.46 13.88
C LEU A 35 12.88 -2.20 13.62
N ASP A 36 13.32 -1.08 14.18
CA ASP A 36 12.65 0.22 14.00
C ASP A 36 12.52 0.48 12.49
N LEU A 37 11.29 0.37 11.99
CA LEU A 37 10.96 0.56 10.57
C LEU A 37 11.41 1.93 10.09
N VAL A 38 11.42 2.93 10.98
CA VAL A 38 11.89 4.28 10.68
C VAL A 38 13.40 4.29 10.46
N GLU A 39 14.18 3.59 11.29
CA GLU A 39 15.62 3.47 11.11
C GLU A 39 15.99 2.65 9.87
N GLN A 40 15.23 1.59 9.55
CA GLN A 40 15.42 0.84 8.30
C GLN A 40 15.12 1.71 7.08
N PHE A 41 14.04 2.49 7.12
CA PHE A 41 13.67 3.42 6.05
C PHE A 41 14.74 4.50 5.85
N LYS A 42 15.26 5.09 6.93
CA LYS A 42 16.35 6.08 6.85
C LYS A 42 17.60 5.51 6.18
N LYS A 43 17.94 4.24 6.43
CA LYS A 43 19.12 3.59 5.86
C LYS A 43 18.98 3.35 4.36
N ASN A 44 17.81 2.89 3.91
CA ASN A 44 17.55 2.66 2.50
C ASN A 44 16.05 2.78 2.21
N PRO A 45 15.56 3.98 1.86
CA PRO A 45 14.14 4.19 1.61
C PRO A 45 13.67 3.45 0.34
N ASP A 46 14.57 3.29 -0.63
CA ASP A 46 14.26 2.63 -1.90
C ASP A 46 14.04 1.12 -1.73
N SER A 47 14.58 0.53 -0.65
CA SER A 47 14.37 -0.88 -0.32
C SER A 47 12.92 -1.23 0.02
N PHE A 48 12.10 -0.24 0.40
CA PHE A 48 10.67 -0.45 0.65
C PHE A 48 9.85 -0.62 -0.63
N PHE A 49 10.42 -0.23 -1.77
CA PHE A 49 9.75 -0.24 -3.06
C PHE A 49 10.57 -1.08 -4.06
N PRO A 50 10.62 -2.41 -3.88
CA PRO A 50 11.45 -3.30 -4.69
C PRO A 50 11.12 -3.17 -6.19
N ASP A 51 9.86 -2.92 -6.54
CA ASP A 51 9.41 -2.74 -7.93
C ASP A 51 10.06 -1.53 -8.63
N PHE A 52 10.48 -0.51 -7.87
CA PHE A 52 11.12 0.70 -8.40
C PHE A 52 12.65 0.57 -8.52
N THR A 53 13.24 -0.39 -7.82
CA THR A 53 14.71 -0.58 -7.78
C THR A 53 15.20 -1.70 -8.68
N VAL A 54 14.33 -2.64 -9.06
CA VAL A 54 14.67 -3.70 -10.02
C VAL A 54 14.68 -3.10 -11.43
N LYS A 55 15.88 -2.82 -11.93
CA LYS A 55 16.05 -2.52 -13.36
C LYS A 55 15.52 -3.72 -14.16
N PRO A 56 14.63 -3.52 -15.15
CA PRO A 56 14.16 -4.63 -15.97
C PRO A 56 15.39 -5.31 -16.60
N PRO A 57 15.40 -6.66 -16.70
CA PRO A 57 16.51 -7.37 -17.31
C PRO A 57 16.71 -6.83 -18.71
N LYS A 58 17.94 -6.40 -19.03
CA LYS A 58 18.34 -6.03 -20.38
C LYS A 58 18.09 -7.26 -21.25
N GLN A 59 17.01 -7.25 -22.03
CA GLN A 59 16.81 -8.27 -23.04
C GLN A 59 17.91 -8.07 -24.07
N PHE A 60 18.96 -8.88 -23.99
CA PHE A 60 19.92 -9.00 -25.08
C PHE A 60 19.18 -9.64 -26.23
N SER A 61 18.73 -8.82 -27.17
CA SER A 61 18.29 -9.26 -28.49
C SER A 61 19.48 -9.99 -29.15
N LYS A 62 19.32 -11.28 -29.41
CA LYS A 62 20.15 -12.01 -30.37
C LYS A 62 19.39 -12.09 -31.68
#